data_AF-A0A4Q0S9Y1-F1
#
_entry.id   AF-A0A4Q0S9Y1-F1
#
_cell.length_a   1.000
_cell.length_b   1.000
_cell.length_c   1.000
_cell.angle_alpha   90.00
_cell.angle_beta   90.00
_cell.angle_gamma   90.00
#
_symmetry.space_group_name_H-M   'P 1'
#
loop_
_entity.id
_entity.type
_entity.pdbx_description
1 polymer ?
#
loop_
_entity_poly.entity_id
_entity_poly.type
_entity_poly.pdbx_seq_one_letter_code
_entity_poly.pdbx_strand_id
1 'polypeptide(L)'
;MSFQVDQSGATAGGDVVGNNKYEQHFHPPAKPLGVVEQLLEKLQREMANDDHVRHTIEALAHFQKQKSHDGVVGLEAKLNEANRQDEYRDAIEKKEIFAKLLDRWSMYASAQEIFAYLLAKAEYEFTYVIHPQLPQITKVATNELVRDRIIDPIIQECGSKVFTLNHMTVMGMIYWLAEQCFVRWHP
;
A
#
# COMPACT_ATOMS: atom_id res chain seq x y z
N MET A 1 -14.55 62.43 33.61
CA MET A 1 -15.94 61.96 33.44
C MET A 1 -15.87 60.52 32.99
N SER A 2 -16.49 59.60 33.71
CA SER A 2 -16.51 58.16 33.35
C SER A 2 -17.75 57.91 32.49
N PHE A 3 -17.58 57.38 31.28
CA PHE A 3 -18.68 56.98 30.43
C PHE A 3 -19.09 55.56 30.84
N GLN A 4 -20.26 55.43 31.45
CA GLN A 4 -20.87 54.13 31.74
C GLN A 4 -21.55 53.64 30.46
N VAL A 5 -21.05 52.54 29.92
CA VAL A 5 -21.63 51.87 28.74
C VAL A 5 -22.37 50.63 29.24
N ASP A 6 -23.68 50.56 28.99
CA ASP A 6 -24.53 49.42 29.33
C ASP A 6 -24.69 48.50 28.11
N GLN A 7 -24.41 47.21 28.29
CA GLN A 7 -24.49 46.18 27.24
C GLN A 7 -25.53 45.09 27.55
N SER A 8 -26.45 45.34 28.49
CA SER A 8 -27.39 44.35 29.04
C SER A 8 -28.43 43.74 28.07
N GLY A 9 -28.36 44.04 26.76
CA GLY A 9 -29.23 43.50 25.71
C GLY A 9 -28.51 42.85 24.52
N ALA A 10 -27.20 42.58 24.61
CA ALA A 10 -26.45 42.00 23.49
C ALA A 10 -26.83 40.54 23.22
N THR A 11 -27.24 40.23 22.00
CA THR A 11 -27.53 38.86 21.53
C THR A 11 -26.77 38.57 20.25
N ALA A 12 -26.05 37.46 20.18
CA ALA A 12 -25.37 37.00 18.96
C ALA A 12 -25.39 35.46 18.87
N GLY A 13 -25.36 34.94 17.64
CA GLY A 13 -25.20 33.51 17.36
C GLY A 13 -23.73 33.03 17.40
N GLY A 14 -22.84 33.85 17.96
CA GLY A 14 -21.39 33.66 18.06
C GLY A 14 -20.84 34.60 19.13
N ASP A 15 -19.53 34.85 19.13
CA ASP A 15 -18.88 35.54 20.25
C ASP A 15 -19.17 37.05 20.31
N VAL A 16 -19.59 37.54 21.48
CA VAL A 16 -19.72 38.97 21.82
C VAL A 16 -18.49 39.39 22.61
N VAL A 17 -17.71 40.33 22.08
CA VAL A 17 -16.41 40.71 22.68
C VAL A 17 -16.33 42.24 22.82
N GLY A 18 -16.08 42.72 24.05
CA GLY A 18 -16.11 44.15 24.37
C GLY A 18 -14.83 44.94 24.03
N ASN A 19 -13.75 44.27 23.64
CA ASN A 19 -12.50 44.91 23.18
C ASN A 19 -11.94 44.10 22.00
N ASN A 20 -10.73 43.54 22.06
CA ASN A 20 -10.19 42.73 20.97
C ASN A 20 -10.41 41.23 21.20
N LYS A 21 -10.83 40.52 20.14
CA LYS A 21 -10.80 39.06 20.06
C LYS A 21 -9.58 38.64 19.25
N TYR A 22 -8.72 37.81 19.84
CA TYR A 22 -7.60 37.20 19.11
C TYR A 22 -7.92 35.72 18.92
N GLU A 23 -8.04 35.30 17.68
CA GLU A 23 -8.17 33.88 17.31
C GLU A 23 -6.83 33.40 16.76
N GLN A 24 -6.25 32.38 17.40
CA GLN A 24 -5.09 31.67 16.89
C GLN A 24 -5.55 30.35 16.27
N HIS A 25 -5.62 30.35 14.94
CA HIS A 25 -5.87 29.13 14.18
C HIS A 25 -4.56 28.35 14.04
N PHE A 26 -4.39 27.30 14.83
CA PHE A 26 -3.26 26.39 14.69
C PHE A 26 -3.53 25.44 13.53
N HIS A 27 -2.92 25.73 12.37
CA HIS A 27 -2.80 24.76 11.30
C HIS A 27 -1.56 23.89 11.58
N PRO A 28 -1.72 22.58 11.86
CA PRO A 28 -0.56 21.71 11.99
C PRO A 28 0.24 21.76 10.66
N PRO A 29 1.59 21.73 10.71
CA PRO A 29 2.38 21.64 9.50
C PRO A 29 1.96 20.39 8.71
N ALA A 30 1.91 20.51 7.39
CA ALA A 30 1.61 19.38 6.52
C ALA A 30 2.56 18.21 6.87
N LYS A 31 1.98 17.02 7.09
CA LYS A 31 2.77 15.81 7.36
C LYS A 31 3.76 15.63 6.21
N PRO A 32 5.05 15.34 6.47
CA PRO A 32 5.99 15.06 5.41
C PRO A 32 5.47 13.89 4.57
N LEU A 33 5.52 14.04 3.24
CA LEU A 33 5.04 13.04 2.29
C LEU A 33 5.77 11.72 2.51
N GLY A 34 5.04 10.61 2.53
CA GLY A 34 5.62 9.27 2.59
C GLY A 34 6.42 8.94 1.32
N VAL A 35 7.28 7.92 1.38
CA VAL A 35 8.10 7.49 0.22
C VAL A 35 7.24 7.22 -1.01
N VAL A 36 6.14 6.47 -0.85
CA VAL A 36 5.20 6.16 -1.95
C VAL A 36 4.56 7.44 -2.51
N GLU A 37 4.20 8.39 -1.65
CA GLU A 37 3.57 9.65 -2.08
C GLU A 37 4.54 10.52 -2.90
N GLN A 38 5.80 10.60 -2.49
CA GLN A 38 6.84 11.30 -3.27
C GLN A 38 7.07 10.65 -4.64
N LEU A 39 7.06 9.31 -4.70
CA LEU A 39 7.20 8.57 -5.95
C LEU A 39 5.98 8.74 -6.86
N LEU A 40 4.77 8.84 -6.31
CA LEU A 40 3.55 9.11 -7.09
C LEU A 40 3.58 10.50 -7.72
N GLU A 41 4.08 11.52 -7.01
CA GLU A 41 4.28 12.85 -7.59
C GLU A 41 5.36 12.87 -8.68
N LYS A 42 6.39 12.02 -8.54
CA LYS A 42 7.38 11.81 -9.60
C LYS A 42 6.75 11.13 -10.82
N LEU A 43 5.91 10.12 -10.62
CA LEU A 43 5.19 9.43 -11.69
C LEU A 43 4.27 10.36 -12.47
N GLN A 44 3.53 11.23 -11.79
CA GLN A 44 2.68 12.22 -12.46
C GLN A 44 3.49 13.15 -13.37
N ARG A 45 4.72 13.51 -12.96
CA ARG A 45 5.63 14.32 -13.77
C ARG A 45 6.17 13.54 -14.97
N GLU A 46 6.59 12.29 -14.77
CA GLU A 46 7.05 11.42 -15.86
C GLU A 46 5.96 11.24 -16.92
N MET A 47 4.71 11.01 -16.51
CA MET A 47 3.55 10.92 -17.41
C MET A 47 3.27 12.23 -18.16
N ALA A 48 3.37 13.38 -17.49
CA ALA A 48 3.13 14.69 -18.11
C ALA A 48 4.19 15.06 -19.16
N ASN A 49 5.41 14.55 -18.99
CA ASN A 49 6.54 14.80 -19.87
C ASN A 49 6.78 13.71 -20.92
N ASP A 50 6.05 12.60 -20.88
CA ASP A 50 6.29 11.40 -21.70
C ASP A 50 7.69 10.79 -21.47
N ASP A 51 8.18 10.87 -20.23
CA ASP A 51 9.50 10.37 -19.83
C ASP A 51 9.44 8.85 -19.58
N HIS A 52 9.89 8.07 -20.57
CA HIS A 52 9.92 6.61 -20.50
C HIS A 52 11.32 6.05 -20.31
N VAL A 53 11.41 4.98 -19.50
CA VAL A 53 12.60 4.13 -19.41
C VAL A 53 12.42 2.84 -20.21
N ARG A 54 13.53 2.35 -20.76
CA ARG A 54 13.58 1.11 -21.56
C ARG A 54 14.01 -0.12 -20.76
N HIS A 55 14.44 0.05 -19.52
CA HIS A 55 15.01 -1.01 -18.71
C HIS A 55 14.26 -1.16 -17.40
N THR A 56 14.21 -2.39 -16.90
CA THR A 56 13.77 -2.69 -15.54
C THR A 56 14.83 -2.19 -14.57
N ILE A 57 14.44 -1.40 -13.57
CA ILE A 57 15.35 -0.98 -12.50
C ILE A 57 15.81 -2.19 -11.70
N GLU A 58 17.03 -2.12 -11.16
CA GLU A 58 17.64 -3.26 -10.45
C GLU A 58 16.80 -3.76 -9.28
N ALA A 59 16.17 -2.84 -8.53
CA ALA A 59 15.33 -3.16 -7.39
C ALA A 59 14.11 -4.03 -7.78
N LEU A 60 13.46 -3.73 -8.91
CA LEU A 60 12.35 -4.54 -9.40
C LEU A 60 12.83 -5.84 -10.06
N ALA A 61 13.97 -5.79 -10.78
CA ALA A 61 14.59 -6.96 -11.40
C ALA A 61 14.98 -8.03 -10.36
N HIS A 62 15.23 -7.65 -9.10
CA HIS A 62 15.44 -8.59 -8.00
C HIS A 62 14.27 -9.57 -7.87
N PHE A 63 13.03 -9.06 -7.88
CA PHE A 63 11.81 -9.81 -7.66
C PHE A 63 11.40 -10.71 -8.83
N GLN A 64 11.97 -10.49 -10.00
CA GLN A 64 11.71 -11.30 -11.20
C GLN A 64 12.54 -12.59 -11.25
N LYS A 65 13.48 -12.77 -10.32
CA LYS A 65 14.34 -13.95 -10.25
C LYS A 65 13.74 -14.94 -9.25
N GLN A 66 13.27 -16.07 -9.76
CA GLN A 66 12.73 -17.13 -8.91
C GLN A 66 13.80 -17.71 -7.98
N LYS A 67 13.49 -17.83 -6.69
CA LYS A 67 14.37 -18.41 -5.67
C LYS A 67 13.59 -19.38 -4.77
N SER A 68 13.64 -20.68 -5.04
CA SER A 68 13.11 -21.69 -4.10
C SER A 68 14.25 -22.27 -3.27
N HIS A 69 14.02 -22.38 -1.97
CA HIS A 69 14.96 -22.94 -1.00
C HIS A 69 14.43 -24.23 -0.34
N ASP A 70 13.13 -24.51 -0.48
CA ASP A 70 12.38 -25.57 0.20
C ASP A 70 11.86 -26.66 -0.75
N GLY A 71 12.10 -26.52 -2.06
CA GLY A 71 11.64 -27.47 -3.08
C GLY A 71 10.18 -27.29 -3.50
N VAL A 72 9.43 -26.38 -2.86
CA VAL A 72 8.03 -26.07 -3.21
C VAL A 72 8.02 -24.85 -4.12
N VAL A 73 7.91 -25.10 -5.43
CA VAL A 73 8.07 -24.08 -6.47
C VAL A 73 6.73 -23.64 -7.04
N GLY A 74 6.52 -22.33 -7.11
CA GLY A 74 5.32 -21.73 -7.71
C GLY A 74 4.12 -21.67 -6.77
N LEU A 75 3.11 -20.90 -7.19
CA LEU A 75 1.92 -20.60 -6.41
C LEU A 75 1.07 -21.85 -6.15
N GLU A 76 0.84 -22.66 -7.19
CA GLU A 76 -0.02 -23.85 -7.10
C GLU A 76 0.50 -24.85 -6.06
N ALA A 77 1.78 -25.21 -6.14
CA ALA A 77 2.42 -26.13 -5.20
C ALA A 77 2.34 -25.60 -3.76
N LYS A 78 2.56 -24.29 -3.56
CA LYS A 78 2.49 -23.67 -2.22
C LYS A 78 1.09 -23.67 -1.64
N LEU A 79 0.07 -23.43 -2.47
CA LEU A 79 -1.31 -23.51 -2.02
C LEU A 79 -1.68 -24.95 -1.68
N ASN A 80 -1.22 -25.94 -2.47
CA ASN A 80 -1.44 -27.35 -2.18
C ASN A 80 -0.82 -27.74 -0.83
N GLU A 81 0.45 -27.38 -0.58
CA GLU A 81 1.12 -27.64 0.71
C GLU A 81 0.44 -26.91 1.89
N ALA A 82 -0.15 -25.75 1.64
CA ALA A 82 -0.95 -25.01 2.63
C ALA A 82 -2.39 -25.55 2.79
N ASN A 83 -2.74 -26.67 2.13
CA ASN A 83 -4.10 -27.22 2.06
C ASN A 83 -5.15 -26.24 1.53
N ARG A 84 -4.77 -25.36 0.58
CA ARG A 84 -5.58 -24.27 -0.01
C ARG A 84 -5.77 -24.41 -1.53
N GLN A 85 -5.74 -25.63 -2.04
CA GLN A 85 -5.93 -25.92 -3.47
C GLN A 85 -7.26 -25.36 -4.04
N ASP A 86 -8.28 -25.22 -3.20
CA ASP A 86 -9.57 -24.63 -3.56
C ASP A 86 -9.48 -23.14 -3.92
N GLU A 87 -8.47 -22.44 -3.42
CA GLU A 87 -8.23 -21.02 -3.68
C GLU A 87 -7.48 -20.79 -5.00
N TYR A 88 -6.90 -21.83 -5.62
CA TYR A 88 -5.93 -21.66 -6.72
C TYR A 88 -6.50 -20.91 -7.92
N ARG A 89 -7.74 -21.23 -8.34
CA ARG A 89 -8.38 -20.58 -9.50
C ARG A 89 -8.55 -19.07 -9.29
N ASP A 90 -8.86 -18.66 -8.08
CA ASP A 90 -9.01 -17.25 -7.74
C ASP A 90 -7.64 -16.57 -7.56
N ALA A 91 -6.68 -17.29 -6.97
CA ALA A 91 -5.32 -16.81 -6.76
C ALA A 91 -4.58 -16.55 -8.08
N ILE A 92 -4.73 -17.44 -9.07
CA ILE A 92 -4.08 -17.28 -10.38
C ILE A 92 -4.66 -16.08 -11.16
N GLU A 93 -5.96 -15.83 -11.06
CA GLU A 93 -6.60 -14.68 -11.69
C GLU A 93 -6.09 -13.37 -11.06
N LYS A 94 -6.04 -13.31 -9.73
CA LYS A 94 -5.49 -12.15 -9.02
C LYS A 94 -4.00 -11.92 -9.34
N LYS A 95 -3.20 -13.00 -9.40
CA LYS A 95 -1.79 -12.93 -9.82
C LYS A 95 -1.66 -12.29 -11.19
N GLU A 96 -2.48 -12.72 -12.14
CA GLU A 96 -2.48 -12.22 -13.52
C GLU A 96 -2.90 -10.75 -13.61
N ILE A 97 -3.90 -10.33 -12.82
CA ILE A 97 -4.30 -8.92 -12.71
C ILE A 97 -3.11 -8.06 -12.27
N PHE A 98 -2.36 -8.50 -11.26
CA PHE A 98 -1.18 -7.77 -10.81
C PHE A 98 -0.06 -7.78 -11.84
N ALA A 99 0.22 -8.93 -12.49
CA ALA A 99 1.24 -9.02 -13.53
C ALA A 99 0.97 -8.05 -14.70
N LYS A 100 -0.28 -7.96 -15.14
CA LYS A 100 -0.71 -6.99 -16.17
C LYS A 100 -0.58 -5.53 -15.71
N LEU A 101 -0.83 -5.26 -14.42
CA LEU A 101 -0.60 -3.94 -13.87
C LEU A 101 0.89 -3.59 -13.90
N LEU A 102 1.75 -4.51 -13.47
CA LEU A 102 3.19 -4.33 -13.48
C LEU A 102 3.71 -4.04 -14.90
N ASP A 103 3.24 -4.81 -15.89
CA ASP A 103 3.62 -4.64 -17.31
C ASP A 103 3.17 -3.28 -17.86
N ARG A 104 1.92 -2.87 -17.59
CA ARG A 104 1.37 -1.57 -18.02
C ARG A 104 2.22 -0.38 -17.59
N TRP A 105 2.82 -0.46 -16.40
CA TRP A 105 3.58 0.63 -15.79
C TRP A 105 5.08 0.44 -15.89
N SER A 106 5.54 -0.62 -16.58
CA SER A 106 6.96 -0.97 -16.70
C SER A 106 7.81 0.11 -17.37
N MET A 107 7.21 0.98 -18.18
CA MET A 107 7.94 2.05 -18.88
C MET A 107 8.23 3.28 -18.01
N TYR A 108 7.72 3.36 -16.78
CA TYR A 108 7.95 4.51 -15.89
C TYR A 108 8.87 4.12 -14.73
N ALA A 109 10.00 4.83 -14.58
CA ALA A 109 10.99 4.51 -13.55
C ALA A 109 10.40 4.64 -12.15
N SER A 110 9.66 5.72 -11.88
CA SER A 110 9.01 5.94 -10.60
C SER A 110 7.94 4.88 -10.29
N ALA A 111 7.19 4.39 -11.29
CA ALA A 111 6.23 3.31 -11.07
C ALA A 111 6.95 2.01 -10.70
N GLN A 112 8.06 1.69 -11.38
CA GLN A 112 8.88 0.54 -11.02
C GLN A 112 9.46 0.66 -9.60
N GLU A 113 9.89 1.86 -9.18
CA GLU A 113 10.34 2.15 -7.82
C GLU A 113 9.21 1.91 -6.80
N ILE A 114 7.99 2.34 -7.10
CA ILE A 114 6.81 2.08 -6.27
C ILE A 114 6.58 0.57 -6.13
N PHE A 115 6.54 -0.17 -7.25
CA PHE A 115 6.31 -1.63 -7.18
C PHE A 115 7.41 -2.35 -6.41
N ALA A 116 8.69 -2.00 -6.62
CA ALA A 116 9.79 -2.60 -5.88
C ALA A 116 9.66 -2.36 -4.37
N TYR A 117 9.28 -1.14 -3.97
CA TYR A 117 9.03 -0.82 -2.56
C TYR A 117 7.86 -1.61 -1.97
N LEU A 118 6.72 -1.68 -2.68
CA LEU A 118 5.54 -2.41 -2.21
C LEU A 118 5.79 -3.93 -2.12
N LEU A 119 6.49 -4.50 -3.10
CA LEU A 119 6.89 -5.90 -3.12
C LEU A 119 7.80 -6.23 -1.93
N ALA A 120 8.82 -5.39 -1.68
CA ALA A 120 9.72 -5.57 -0.53
C ALA A 120 8.99 -5.48 0.81
N LYS A 121 8.04 -4.55 0.94
CA LYS A 121 7.22 -4.41 2.14
C LYS A 121 6.34 -5.66 2.37
N ALA A 122 5.67 -6.13 1.32
CA ALA A 122 4.83 -7.32 1.42
C ALA A 122 5.64 -8.59 1.70
N GLU A 123 6.79 -8.77 1.02
CA GLU A 123 7.72 -9.87 1.31
C GLU A 123 8.16 -9.84 2.78
N TYR A 124 8.57 -8.67 3.29
CA TYR A 124 9.04 -8.52 4.66
C TYR A 124 7.95 -8.87 5.68
N GLU A 125 6.78 -8.26 5.57
CA GLU A 125 5.66 -8.53 6.48
C GLU A 125 5.25 -10.00 6.41
N PHE A 126 5.19 -10.57 5.21
CA PHE A 126 4.84 -11.97 5.07
C PHE A 126 5.88 -12.88 5.71
N THR A 127 7.17 -12.67 5.42
CA THR A 127 8.26 -13.56 5.84
C THR A 127 8.53 -13.49 7.34
N TYR A 128 8.52 -12.29 7.91
CA TYR A 128 8.95 -12.08 9.30
C TYR A 128 7.80 -11.99 10.29
N VAL A 129 6.58 -11.71 9.83
CA VAL A 129 5.42 -11.56 10.73
C VAL A 129 4.42 -12.69 10.49
N ILE A 130 3.98 -12.90 9.24
CA ILE A 130 2.88 -13.84 8.95
C ILE A 130 3.36 -15.30 8.96
N HIS A 131 4.42 -15.60 8.22
CA HIS A 131 4.95 -16.95 8.04
C HIS A 131 5.26 -17.68 9.36
N PRO A 132 5.93 -17.07 10.36
CA PRO A 132 6.20 -17.72 11.64
C PRO A 132 4.94 -18.11 12.43
N GLN A 133 3.81 -17.46 12.14
CA GLN A 133 2.54 -17.71 12.82
C GLN A 133 1.69 -18.79 12.13
N LEU A 134 1.96 -19.10 10.85
CA LEU A 134 1.19 -20.07 10.06
C LEU A 134 0.96 -21.43 10.75
N PRO A 135 1.94 -22.04 11.45
CA PRO A 135 1.71 -23.32 12.12
C PRO A 135 0.68 -23.26 13.25
N GLN A 136 0.40 -22.07 13.79
CA GLN A 136 -0.39 -21.86 15.01
C GLN A 136 -1.76 -21.22 14.76
N ILE A 137 -2.01 -20.71 13.56
CA ILE A 137 -3.21 -19.94 13.25
C ILE A 137 -4.06 -20.64 12.18
N THR A 138 -5.37 -20.35 12.20
CA THR A 138 -6.30 -20.90 11.20
C THR A 138 -6.16 -20.16 9.86
N LYS A 139 -6.66 -20.76 8.78
CA LYS A 139 -6.71 -20.10 7.46
C LYS A 139 -7.40 -18.74 7.50
N VAL A 140 -8.48 -18.61 8.28
CA VAL A 140 -9.23 -17.36 8.44
C VAL A 140 -8.34 -16.31 9.12
N ALA A 141 -7.68 -16.67 10.22
CA ALA A 141 -6.76 -15.79 10.93
C ALA A 141 -5.54 -15.40 10.05
N THR A 142 -5.03 -16.30 9.22
CA THR A 142 -4.01 -15.96 8.21
C THR A 142 -4.52 -14.90 7.24
N ASN A 143 -5.74 -15.05 6.73
CA ASN A 143 -6.33 -14.10 5.77
C ASN A 143 -6.54 -12.72 6.42
N GLU A 144 -6.99 -12.68 7.67
CA GLU A 144 -7.12 -11.44 8.44
C GLU A 144 -5.76 -10.78 8.65
N LEU A 145 -4.74 -11.54 9.04
CA LEU A 145 -3.39 -11.01 9.24
C LEU A 145 -2.79 -10.47 7.93
N VAL A 146 -2.98 -11.18 6.81
CA VAL A 146 -2.59 -10.69 5.48
C VAL A 146 -3.31 -9.39 5.14
N ARG A 147 -4.62 -9.30 5.43
CA ARG A 147 -5.40 -8.09 5.19
C ARG A 147 -4.83 -6.91 6.00
N ASP A 148 -4.69 -7.09 7.30
CA ASP A 148 -4.34 -6.02 8.24
C ASP A 148 -2.87 -5.58 8.11
N ARG A 149 -1.96 -6.51 7.81
CA ARG A 149 -0.51 -6.23 7.75
C ARG A 149 -0.02 -5.81 6.38
N ILE A 150 -0.70 -6.25 5.31
CA ILE A 150 -0.22 -6.04 3.94
C ILE A 150 -1.27 -5.29 3.11
N ILE A 151 -2.49 -5.82 2.98
CA ILE A 151 -3.47 -5.28 2.03
C ILE A 151 -3.88 -3.85 2.39
N ASP A 152 -4.43 -3.66 3.59
CA ASP A 152 -4.95 -2.37 4.02
C ASP A 152 -3.85 -1.30 4.10
N PRO A 153 -2.66 -1.57 4.67
CA PRO A 153 -1.56 -0.61 4.68
C PRO A 153 -1.07 -0.19 3.29
N ILE A 154 -1.01 -1.11 2.33
CA ILE A 154 -0.57 -0.79 0.97
C ILE A 154 -1.61 0.05 0.23
N ILE A 155 -2.90 -0.29 0.37
CA ILE A 155 -3.98 0.51 -0.23
C ILE A 155 -3.98 1.92 0.35
N GLN A 156 -3.79 2.05 1.66
CA GLN A 156 -3.73 3.35 2.33
C GLN A 156 -2.53 4.19 1.87
N GLU A 157 -1.37 3.58 1.64
CA GLU A 157 -0.16 4.28 1.20
C GLU A 157 -0.22 4.75 -0.25
N CYS A 158 -0.86 4.00 -1.14
CA CYS A 158 -0.87 4.35 -2.56
C CYS A 158 -1.81 5.50 -2.91
N GLY A 159 -2.84 5.77 -2.11
CA GLY A 159 -3.75 6.91 -2.32
C GLY A 159 -4.42 6.93 -3.72
N SER A 160 -5.44 7.76 -3.89
CA SER A 160 -6.32 7.71 -5.07
C SER A 160 -5.77 8.36 -6.35
N LYS A 161 -4.45 8.55 -6.51
CA LYS A 161 -3.93 9.63 -7.39
C LYS A 161 -3.31 9.23 -8.74
N VAL A 162 -2.84 7.99 -8.97
CA VAL A 162 -2.19 7.62 -10.26
C VAL A 162 -2.58 6.26 -10.79
N PHE A 163 -2.51 5.21 -9.97
CA PHE A 163 -3.10 3.91 -10.29
C PHE A 163 -3.77 3.34 -9.05
N THR A 164 -5.02 2.90 -9.22
CA THR A 164 -5.84 2.42 -8.12
C THR A 164 -5.43 0.99 -7.76
N LEU A 165 -4.76 0.83 -6.62
CA LEU A 165 -4.62 -0.47 -5.98
C LEU A 165 -5.88 -0.76 -5.17
N ASN A 166 -6.45 -1.94 -5.38
CA ASN A 166 -7.55 -2.46 -4.58
C ASN A 166 -7.15 -3.80 -3.96
N HIS A 167 -8.06 -4.38 -3.17
CA HIS A 167 -7.82 -5.65 -2.49
C HIS A 167 -7.39 -6.77 -3.45
N MET A 168 -8.01 -6.85 -4.65
CA MET A 168 -7.69 -7.90 -5.62
C MET A 168 -6.28 -7.74 -6.16
N THR A 169 -5.86 -6.51 -6.47
CA THR A 169 -4.52 -6.23 -7.00
C THR A 169 -3.45 -6.47 -5.95
N VAL A 170 -3.66 -6.04 -4.70
CA VAL A 170 -2.68 -6.23 -3.63
C VAL A 170 -2.59 -7.69 -3.22
N MET A 171 -3.71 -8.42 -3.17
CA MET A 171 -3.66 -9.87 -2.98
C MET A 171 -2.96 -10.57 -4.15
N GLY A 172 -3.21 -10.11 -5.38
CA GLY A 172 -2.51 -10.55 -6.58
C GLY A 172 -0.99 -10.34 -6.53
N MET A 173 -0.55 -9.22 -5.95
CA MET A 173 0.87 -8.95 -5.70
C MET A 173 1.50 -10.00 -4.78
N ILE A 174 0.78 -10.39 -3.73
CA ILE A 174 1.26 -11.41 -2.80
C ILE A 174 1.33 -12.79 -3.49
N TYR A 175 0.33 -13.15 -4.28
CA TYR A 175 0.36 -14.40 -5.07
C TYR A 175 1.46 -14.38 -6.14
N TRP A 176 1.76 -13.22 -6.71
CA TRP A 176 2.88 -13.05 -7.63
C TRP A 176 4.23 -13.25 -6.91
N LEU A 177 4.40 -12.73 -5.69
CA LEU A 177 5.57 -13.03 -4.86
C LEU A 177 5.67 -14.52 -4.51
N ALA A 178 4.54 -15.18 -4.25
CA ALA A 178 4.52 -16.62 -3.98
C ALA A 178 4.98 -17.43 -5.20
N GLU A 179 4.54 -17.06 -6.40
CA GLU A 179 4.98 -17.64 -7.68
C GLU A 179 6.49 -17.49 -7.90
N GLN A 180 7.03 -16.30 -7.63
CA GLN A 180 8.47 -16.00 -7.74
C GLN A 180 9.29 -16.55 -6.56
N CYS A 181 8.64 -17.22 -5.63
CA CYS A 181 9.22 -17.82 -4.44
C CYS A 181 9.77 -16.91 -3.34
N PHE A 182 9.38 -15.64 -3.34
CA PHE A 182 9.66 -14.70 -2.24
C PHE A 182 8.72 -14.87 -1.05
N VAL A 183 7.52 -15.44 -1.27
CA VAL A 183 6.54 -15.68 -0.22
C VAL A 183 6.27 -17.17 -0.08
N ARG A 184 6.33 -17.68 1.16
CA ARG A 184 6.10 -19.10 1.48
C ARG A 184 4.74 -19.27 2.16
N TRP A 185 3.76 -19.81 1.45
CA TRP A 185 2.36 -19.89 1.94
C TRP A 185 2.10 -21.04 2.91
N HIS A 186 3.07 -21.93 3.08
CA HIS A 186 2.99 -23.14 3.88
C HIS A 186 3.97 -23.04 5.08
N PRO A 187 3.65 -23.67 6.22
CA PRO A 187 4.52 -23.79 7.39
C PRO A 187 5.93 -24.35 7.10
#